data_AF-A0A1G6CLC5-F1
#
_entry.id   AF-A0A1G6CLC5-F1
#
_cell.length_a   1.000
_cell.length_b   1.000
_cell.length_c   1.000
_cell.angle_alpha   90.00
_cell.angle_beta   90.00
_cell.angle_gamma   90.00
#
_symmetry.space_group_name_H-M   'P 1'
#
loop_
_entity.id
_entity.type
_entity.pdbx_description
1 polymer ?
#
loop_
_entity_poly.entity_id
_entity_poly.type
_entity_poly.pdbx_seq_one_letter_code
_entity_poly.pdbx_strand_id
1 'polypeptide(L)'
;MLSNKQLKAKAMKRLGGHWGTGIALTVFKMSFLLAWMVFEILLYLFFDHLGIEYNFYPAYLFGTHFGRFMTLVRVLMLLFVVNPERYILDRIYVDMYSGRNFLETRRYIQYNSRTVHPRATFSVMLPMMLRLIVLSPVFLSIYGIWYWGFSQKDKALTTMGLFVFMISIGFTIVWTGVFIHYCISISLAKYIMLLNPRASVFDACDLSSKIMDGKHGRYMSFLLSFAKYLPLILLFYPMFILEPYFKMCWCSFAEELMGSYWLDKYPAMIQRWNKYAK
;
A
#
# COMPACT_ATOMS: atom_id res chain seq x y z
N MET A 1 -3.88 -25.22 -9.43
CA MET A 1 -3.10 -24.00 -9.13
C MET A 1 -1.73 -24.12 -9.78
N LEU A 2 -1.26 -23.06 -10.44
CA LEU A 2 0.07 -22.96 -11.03
C LEU A 2 1.13 -22.96 -9.92
N SER A 3 2.34 -23.44 -10.21
CA SER A 3 3.46 -23.31 -9.27
C SER A 3 4.01 -21.88 -9.23
N ASN A 4 4.73 -21.51 -8.17
CA ASN A 4 5.38 -20.18 -8.09
C ASN A 4 6.32 -19.93 -9.29
N LYS A 5 6.97 -20.99 -9.80
CA LYS A 5 7.85 -20.91 -10.98
C LYS A 5 7.05 -20.62 -12.25
N GLN A 6 5.89 -21.27 -12.43
CA GLN A 6 5.00 -21.06 -13.56
C GLN A 6 4.38 -19.65 -13.56
N LEU A 7 3.96 -19.16 -12.39
CA LEU A 7 3.48 -17.77 -12.21
C LEU A 7 4.54 -16.75 -12.63
N LYS A 8 5.77 -16.92 -12.14
CA LYS A 8 6.90 -16.05 -12.47
C LYS A 8 7.25 -16.11 -13.95
N ALA A 9 7.20 -17.28 -14.57
CA ALA A 9 7.42 -17.43 -16.00
C ALA A 9 6.33 -16.76 -16.84
N LYS A 10 5.05 -16.90 -16.44
CA LYS A 10 3.91 -16.23 -17.08
C LYS A 10 4.06 -14.70 -16.99
N ALA A 11 4.38 -14.18 -15.81
CA ALA A 11 4.62 -12.76 -15.58
C ALA A 11 5.80 -12.23 -16.40
N MET A 12 6.91 -12.98 -16.45
CA MET A 12 8.08 -12.64 -17.25
C MET A 12 7.76 -12.58 -18.75
N LYS A 13 6.98 -13.55 -19.26
CA LYS A 13 6.55 -13.57 -20.67
C LYS A 13 5.69 -12.35 -21.02
N ARG A 14 4.76 -11.97 -20.13
CA ARG A 14 3.92 -10.78 -20.30
C ARG A 14 4.72 -9.48 -20.19
N LEU A 15 5.71 -9.44 -19.32
CA LEU A 15 6.59 -8.27 -19.16
C LEU A 15 7.59 -8.11 -20.31
N GLY A 16 7.98 -9.22 -20.97
CA GLY A 16 8.92 -9.24 -22.10
C GLY A 16 8.61 -8.21 -23.20
N GLY A 17 7.33 -8.01 -23.53
CA GLY A 17 6.90 -7.03 -24.54
C GLY A 17 6.73 -5.59 -24.02
N HIS A 18 6.89 -5.37 -22.71
CA HIS A 18 6.51 -4.13 -22.03
C HIS A 18 7.54 -3.67 -20.98
N TRP A 19 8.80 -4.10 -21.09
CA TRP A 19 9.86 -3.75 -20.15
C TRP A 19 10.12 -2.23 -20.08
N GLY A 20 10.26 -1.57 -21.23
CA GLY A 20 10.50 -0.13 -21.27
C GLY A 20 9.40 0.68 -20.57
N THR A 21 8.14 0.29 -20.77
CA THR A 21 6.99 0.88 -20.07
C THR A 21 7.00 0.59 -18.57
N GLY A 22 7.38 -0.61 -18.14
CA GLY A 22 7.49 -0.95 -16.72
C GLY A 22 8.58 -0.16 -15.98
N ILE A 23 9.73 0.02 -16.64
CA ILE A 23 10.83 0.86 -16.14
C ILE A 23 10.37 2.32 -16.06
N ALA A 24 9.72 2.84 -17.11
CA ALA A 24 9.21 4.21 -17.13
C ALA A 24 8.20 4.50 -16.01
N LEU A 25 7.30 3.56 -15.70
CA LEU A 25 6.36 3.68 -14.58
C LEU A 25 7.07 3.69 -13.23
N THR A 26 8.14 2.90 -13.10
CA THR A 26 8.96 2.87 -11.88
C THR A 26 9.72 4.19 -11.71
N VAL A 27 10.31 4.72 -12.78
CA VAL A 27 10.94 6.05 -12.78
C VAL A 27 9.92 7.14 -12.42
N PHE A 28 8.71 7.10 -12.98
CA PHE A 28 7.65 8.05 -12.65
C PHE A 28 7.23 7.99 -11.17
N LYS A 29 7.12 6.79 -10.61
CA LYS A 29 6.84 6.61 -9.19
C LYS A 29 7.98 7.17 -8.31
N MET A 30 9.23 6.93 -8.71
CA MET A 30 10.40 7.42 -7.98
C MET A 30 10.58 8.94 -8.11
N SER A 31 10.27 9.52 -9.28
CA SER A 31 10.33 10.97 -9.48
C SER A 31 9.30 11.69 -8.61
N PHE A 32 8.14 11.08 -8.35
CA PHE A 32 7.15 11.63 -7.42
C PHE A 32 7.67 11.67 -5.98
N LEU A 33 8.36 10.61 -5.54
CA LEU A 33 8.98 10.56 -4.21
C LEU A 33 10.13 11.57 -4.09
N LEU A 34 10.95 11.71 -5.14
CA LEU A 34 12.00 12.71 -5.21
C LEU A 34 11.44 14.14 -5.19
N ALA A 35 10.41 14.42 -5.97
CA ALA A 35 9.74 15.72 -5.98
C ALA A 35 9.18 16.09 -4.61
N TRP A 36 8.60 15.11 -3.89
CA TRP A 36 8.17 15.31 -2.52
C TRP A 36 9.34 15.63 -1.56
N MET A 37 10.45 14.89 -1.66
CA MET A 37 11.64 15.17 -0.86
C MET A 37 12.21 16.57 -1.14
N VAL A 38 12.25 16.97 -2.42
CA VAL A 38 12.67 18.33 -2.82
C VAL A 38 11.72 19.37 -2.24
N PHE A 39 10.40 19.13 -2.27
CA PHE A 39 9.41 20.02 -1.69
C PHE A 39 9.60 20.20 -0.18
N GLU A 40 9.85 19.12 0.57
CA GLU A 40 10.16 19.19 2.01
C GLU A 40 11.46 19.97 2.30
N ILE A 41 12.49 19.78 1.48
CA ILE A 41 13.75 20.54 1.60
C ILE A 41 13.51 22.03 1.31
N LEU A 42 12.74 22.35 0.27
CA LEU A 42 12.40 23.73 -0.07
C LEU A 42 11.58 24.40 1.03
N LEU A 43 10.63 23.67 1.63
CA LEU A 43 9.90 24.16 2.79
C LEU A 43 10.85 24.44 3.95
N TYR A 44 11.75 23.51 4.28
CA TYR A 44 12.76 23.71 5.32
C TYR A 44 13.58 24.99 5.08
N LEU A 45 14.15 25.15 3.88
CA LEU A 45 14.95 26.32 3.50
C LEU A 45 14.12 27.63 3.55
N PHE A 46 12.84 27.56 3.19
CA PHE A 46 11.94 28.71 3.29
C PHE A 46 11.71 29.13 4.74
N PHE A 47 11.50 28.17 5.65
CA PHE A 47 11.33 28.48 7.08
C PHE A 47 12.63 28.94 7.74
N ASP A 48 13.78 28.40 7.33
CA ASP A 48 15.11 28.85 7.72
C ASP A 48 15.35 30.31 7.31
N HIS A 49 14.98 30.68 6.08
CA HIS A 49 15.07 32.07 5.62
C HIS A 49 14.21 33.05 6.42
N LEU A 50 13.08 32.58 6.96
CA LEU A 50 12.20 33.38 7.82
C LEU A 50 12.64 33.41 9.29
N GLY A 51 13.69 32.67 9.67
CA GLY A 51 14.13 32.51 11.06
C GLY A 51 13.15 31.71 11.93
N ILE A 52 12.37 30.82 11.31
CA ILE A 52 11.35 29.99 11.96
C ILE A 52 11.66 28.51 11.74
N GLU A 53 12.93 28.13 11.57
CA GLU A 53 13.33 26.73 11.35
C GLU A 53 12.96 25.82 12.52
N TYR A 54 12.75 26.39 13.71
CA TYR A 54 12.35 25.63 14.90
C TYR A 54 11.06 24.83 14.69
N ASN A 55 10.20 25.24 13.75
CA ASN A 55 9.00 24.51 13.36
C ASN A 55 9.27 23.14 12.71
N PHE A 56 10.50 22.88 12.25
CA PHE A 56 10.91 21.60 11.66
C PHE A 56 11.61 20.66 12.64
N TYR A 57 11.98 21.11 13.84
CA TYR A 57 12.62 20.22 14.81
C TYR A 57 11.62 19.21 15.39
N PRO A 58 12.02 17.94 15.54
CA PRO A 58 11.18 16.91 16.16
C PRO A 58 10.63 17.33 17.54
N ALA A 59 11.43 18.05 18.32
CA ALA A 59 11.04 18.56 19.63
C ALA A 59 9.83 19.51 19.54
N TYR A 60 9.74 20.36 18.52
CA TYR A 60 8.61 21.26 18.33
C TYR A 60 7.43 20.55 17.67
N LEU A 61 7.69 19.75 16.63
CA LEU A 61 6.67 19.00 15.88
C LEU A 61 5.88 18.03 16.77
N PHE A 62 6.55 17.37 17.72
CA PHE A 62 5.90 16.43 18.64
C PHE A 62 5.66 16.99 20.04
N GLY A 63 6.30 18.11 20.41
CA GLY A 63 6.15 18.72 21.73
C GLY A 63 4.95 19.66 21.84
N THR A 64 4.64 20.43 20.79
CA THR A 64 3.57 21.44 20.84
C THR A 64 2.27 20.95 20.19
N HIS A 65 1.11 21.42 20.67
CA HIS A 65 -0.19 21.11 20.04
C HIS A 65 -0.23 21.58 18.58
N PHE A 66 0.31 22.77 18.30
CA PHE A 66 0.41 23.33 16.95
C PHE A 66 1.32 22.51 16.05
N GLY A 67 2.51 22.11 16.52
CA GLY A 67 3.42 21.23 15.79
C GLY A 67 2.80 19.88 15.42
N ARG A 68 2.05 19.26 16.36
CA ARG A 68 1.35 18.00 16.11
C ARG A 68 0.25 18.16 15.06
N PHE A 69 -0.51 19.25 15.14
CA PHE A 69 -1.53 19.58 14.15
C PHE A 69 -0.93 19.78 12.75
N MET A 70 0.17 20.54 12.64
CA MET A 70 0.86 20.75 11.36
C MET A 70 1.43 19.45 10.80
N THR A 71 1.99 18.58 11.66
CA THR A 71 2.48 17.25 11.27
C THR A 71 1.33 16.38 10.74
N LEU A 72 0.17 16.40 11.41
CA LEU A 72 -1.02 15.68 10.96
C LEU A 72 -1.50 16.18 9.60
N VAL A 73 -1.56 17.50 9.40
CA VAL A 73 -1.93 18.11 8.11
C VAL A 73 -0.96 17.69 7.00
N ARG A 74 0.36 17.71 7.25
CA ARG A 74 1.39 17.25 6.30
C ARG A 74 1.20 15.79 5.90
N VAL A 75 0.99 14.90 6.88
CA VAL A 75 0.76 13.47 6.64
C VAL A 75 -0.52 13.26 5.84
N LEU A 76 -1.60 13.98 6.16
CA LEU A 76 -2.86 13.90 5.41
C LEU A 76 -2.66 14.37 3.97
N MET A 77 -2.00 15.51 3.73
CA MET A 77 -1.68 15.98 2.38
C MET A 77 -0.92 14.91 1.58
N LEU A 78 0.11 14.31 2.17
CA LEU A 78 0.87 13.24 1.53
C LEU A 78 -0.02 12.04 1.18
N LEU A 79 -0.93 11.63 2.07
CA LEU A 79 -1.86 10.53 1.79
C LEU A 79 -2.80 10.87 0.62
N PHE A 80 -3.38 12.07 0.58
CA PHE A 80 -4.28 12.49 -0.50
C PHE A 80 -3.58 12.65 -1.84
N VAL A 81 -2.30 13.01 -1.85
CA VAL A 81 -1.50 13.22 -3.06
C VAL A 81 -0.92 11.91 -3.60
N VAL A 82 -0.41 11.04 -2.72
CA VAL A 82 0.27 9.79 -3.11
C VAL A 82 -0.72 8.65 -3.45
N ASN A 83 -1.83 8.55 -2.75
CA ASN A 83 -2.78 7.44 -2.92
C ASN A 83 -3.43 7.34 -4.32
N PRO A 84 -3.91 8.43 -4.94
CA PRO A 84 -4.47 8.34 -6.28
C PRO A 84 -3.42 7.93 -7.33
N GLU A 85 -2.20 8.45 -7.22
CA GLU A 85 -1.11 8.07 -8.13
C GLU A 85 -0.75 6.59 -8.02
N ARG A 86 -0.69 6.06 -6.79
CA ARG A 86 -0.50 4.62 -6.56
C ARG A 86 -1.59 3.80 -7.25
N TYR A 87 -2.85 4.19 -7.10
CA TYR A 87 -3.98 3.51 -7.74
C TYR A 87 -3.86 3.51 -9.27
N ILE A 88 -3.52 4.66 -9.87
CA ILE A 88 -3.38 4.80 -11.33
C ILE A 88 -2.23 3.91 -11.84
N LEU A 89 -1.08 3.92 -11.16
CA LEU A 89 0.05 3.07 -11.50
C LEU A 89 -0.31 1.58 -11.44
N ASP A 90 -0.99 1.15 -10.38
CA ASP A 90 -1.42 -0.25 -10.25
C ASP A 90 -2.45 -0.63 -11.33
N ARG A 91 -3.33 0.30 -11.74
CA ARG A 91 -4.25 0.07 -12.85
C ARG A 91 -3.51 -0.12 -14.18
N ILE A 92 -2.50 0.70 -14.44
CA ILE A 92 -1.68 0.58 -15.65
C ILE A 92 -0.97 -0.78 -15.68
N TYR A 93 -0.45 -1.26 -14.55
CA TYR A 93 0.15 -2.60 -14.47
C TYR A 93 -0.86 -3.72 -14.77
N VAL A 94 -2.11 -3.59 -14.34
CA VAL A 94 -3.18 -4.54 -14.68
C VAL A 94 -3.51 -4.53 -16.18
N ASP A 95 -3.52 -3.35 -16.80
CA ASP A 95 -3.72 -3.21 -18.25
C ASP A 95 -2.56 -3.79 -19.06
N MET A 96 -1.31 -3.53 -18.64
CA MET A 96 -0.11 -4.13 -19.23
C MET A 96 -0.13 -5.67 -19.10
N TYR A 97 -0.50 -6.18 -17.92
CA TYR A 97 -0.64 -7.62 -17.70
C TYR A 97 -1.69 -8.26 -18.62
N SER A 98 -2.81 -7.57 -18.82
CA SER A 98 -3.89 -8.00 -19.70
C SER A 98 -3.57 -7.84 -21.19
N GLY A 99 -2.45 -7.19 -21.54
CA GLY A 99 -2.08 -6.88 -22.93
C GLY A 99 -2.96 -5.81 -23.59
N ARG A 100 -3.49 -4.87 -22.81
CA ARG A 100 -4.39 -3.82 -23.29
C ARG A 100 -3.67 -2.48 -23.48
N ASN A 101 -4.29 -1.60 -24.25
CA ASN A 101 -3.78 -0.25 -24.49
C ASN A 101 -3.93 0.64 -23.24
N PHE A 102 -2.87 0.74 -22.44
CA PHE A 102 -2.84 1.57 -21.24
C PHE A 102 -2.98 3.07 -21.52
N LEU A 103 -2.71 3.53 -22.74
CA LEU A 103 -2.85 4.94 -23.12
C LEU A 103 -4.32 5.38 -23.09
N GLU A 104 -5.24 4.52 -23.51
CA GLU A 104 -6.68 4.79 -23.45
C GLU A 104 -7.17 4.87 -22.00
N THR A 105 -6.72 3.95 -21.15
CA THR A 105 -7.01 3.99 -19.72
C THR A 105 -6.51 5.30 -19.10
N ARG A 106 -5.28 5.73 -19.42
CA ARG A 106 -4.73 6.98 -18.92
C ARG A 106 -5.54 8.19 -19.37
N ARG A 107 -5.93 8.26 -20.64
CA ARG A 107 -6.78 9.36 -21.17
C ARG A 107 -8.13 9.41 -20.47
N TYR A 108 -8.77 8.25 -20.29
CA TYR A 108 -10.04 8.15 -19.57
C TYR A 108 -9.91 8.63 -18.11
N ILE A 109 -8.86 8.21 -17.41
CA ILE A 109 -8.59 8.63 -16.02
C ILE A 109 -8.38 10.14 -15.94
N GLN A 110 -7.59 10.72 -16.86
CA GLN A 110 -7.32 12.16 -16.89
C GLN A 110 -8.59 12.97 -17.14
N TYR A 111 -9.42 12.55 -18.11
CA TYR A 111 -10.67 13.22 -18.43
C TYR A 111 -11.69 13.14 -17.28
N ASN A 112 -11.78 11.98 -16.61
CA ASN A 112 -12.70 11.75 -15.49
C ASN A 112 -12.06 11.97 -14.11
N SER A 113 -10.96 12.73 -14.06
CA SER A 113 -10.10 12.86 -12.88
C SER A 113 -10.86 13.29 -11.63
N ARG A 114 -11.77 14.26 -11.76
CA ARG A 114 -12.64 14.76 -10.67
C ARG A 114 -13.44 13.65 -9.98
N THR A 115 -13.80 12.58 -10.69
CA THR A 115 -14.54 11.45 -10.11
C THR A 115 -13.62 10.28 -9.75
N VAL A 116 -12.54 10.07 -10.50
CA VAL A 116 -11.64 8.93 -10.32
C VAL A 116 -10.68 9.14 -9.15
N HIS A 117 -10.06 10.33 -9.01
CA HIS A 117 -9.10 10.62 -7.93
C HIS A 117 -9.67 10.46 -6.52
N PRO A 118 -10.86 11.00 -6.17
CA PRO A 118 -11.39 10.79 -4.81
C PRO A 118 -11.68 9.31 -4.55
N ARG A 119 -12.26 8.59 -5.52
CA ARG A 119 -12.54 7.15 -5.40
C ARG A 119 -11.26 6.33 -5.25
N ALA A 120 -10.24 6.65 -6.05
CA ALA A 120 -8.92 6.05 -5.97
C ALA A 120 -8.31 6.27 -4.58
N THR A 121 -8.41 7.48 -4.05
CA THR A 121 -7.93 7.82 -2.70
C THR A 121 -8.63 7.00 -1.63
N PHE A 122 -9.96 6.95 -1.63
CA PHE A 122 -10.74 6.15 -0.67
C PHE A 122 -10.45 4.65 -0.80
N SER A 123 -10.26 4.14 -2.03
CA SER A 123 -9.96 2.73 -2.27
C SER A 123 -8.62 2.28 -1.68
N VAL A 124 -7.65 3.17 -1.56
CA VAL A 124 -6.34 2.88 -0.95
C VAL A 124 -6.35 3.20 0.53
N MET A 125 -6.95 4.32 0.92
CA MET A 125 -6.98 4.82 2.29
C MET A 125 -7.82 3.95 3.21
N LEU A 126 -9.02 3.54 2.81
CA LEU A 126 -9.93 2.82 3.70
C LEU A 126 -9.41 1.42 4.10
N PRO A 127 -8.87 0.59 3.19
CA PRO A 127 -8.20 -0.65 3.60
C PRO A 127 -6.96 -0.41 4.46
N MET A 128 -6.24 0.69 4.26
CA MET A 128 -5.11 1.08 5.11
C MET A 128 -5.59 1.44 6.53
N MET A 129 -6.68 2.19 6.66
CA MET A 129 -7.29 2.52 7.95
C MET A 129 -7.81 1.28 8.67
N LEU A 130 -8.44 0.35 7.95
CA LEU A 130 -8.88 -0.93 8.51
C LEU A 130 -7.70 -1.73 9.09
N ARG A 131 -6.56 -1.78 8.37
CA ARG A 131 -5.34 -2.40 8.89
C ARG A 131 -4.80 -1.68 10.13
N LEU A 132 -4.84 -0.35 10.16
CA LEU A 132 -4.41 0.43 11.34
C LEU A 132 -5.31 0.18 12.55
N ILE A 133 -6.61 0.03 12.36
CA ILE A 133 -7.56 -0.31 13.43
C ILE A 133 -7.22 -1.68 14.02
N VAL A 134 -6.98 -2.69 13.17
CA VAL A 134 -6.57 -4.03 13.62
C VAL A 134 -5.17 -4.04 14.25
N LEU A 135 -4.29 -3.10 13.87
CA LEU A 135 -2.96 -2.93 14.46
C LEU A 135 -3.00 -2.17 15.80
N SER A 136 -4.07 -1.43 16.10
CA SER A 136 -4.17 -0.63 17.33
C SER A 136 -3.97 -1.42 18.64
N PRO A 137 -4.46 -2.67 18.79
CA PRO A 137 -4.23 -3.46 20.01
C PRO A 137 -2.75 -3.84 20.17
N VAL A 138 -2.02 -4.02 19.07
CA VAL A 138 -0.58 -4.30 19.06
C VAL A 138 0.19 -3.09 19.55
N PHE A 139 -0.19 -1.87 19.14
CA PHE A 139 0.45 -0.65 19.65
C PHE A 139 0.22 -0.46 21.15
N LEU A 140 -1.01 -0.70 21.62
CA LEU A 140 -1.34 -0.63 23.05
C LEU A 140 -0.54 -1.65 23.86
N SER A 141 -0.39 -2.88 23.35
CA SER A 141 0.35 -3.93 24.04
C SER A 141 1.85 -3.70 24.05
N ILE A 142 2.43 -3.20 22.96
CA ILE A 142 3.84 -2.78 22.90
C ILE A 142 4.10 -1.64 23.89
N TYR A 143 3.20 -0.65 23.96
CA TYR A 143 3.29 0.42 24.94
C TYR A 143 3.24 -0.13 26.38
N GLY A 144 2.36 -1.10 26.65
CA GLY A 144 2.31 -1.79 27.94
C GLY A 144 3.64 -2.48 28.30
N ILE A 145 4.25 -3.18 27.34
CA ILE A 145 5.58 -3.81 27.52
C ILE A 145 6.64 -2.74 27.83
N TRP A 146 6.63 -1.63 27.09
CA TRP A 146 7.59 -0.54 27.30
C TRP A 146 7.42 0.12 28.68
N TYR A 147 6.19 0.47 29.04
CA TYR A 147 5.87 1.14 30.29
C TYR A 147 6.23 0.30 31.52
N TRP A 148 5.78 -0.96 31.56
CA TRP A 148 6.01 -1.84 32.70
C TRP A 148 7.42 -2.47 32.70
N GLY A 149 7.99 -2.74 31.53
CA GLY A 149 9.31 -3.38 31.41
C GLY A 149 10.49 -2.42 31.56
N PHE A 150 10.35 -1.17 31.12
CA PHE A 150 11.47 -0.22 31.09
C PHE A 150 11.23 1.03 31.95
N SER A 151 10.04 1.63 31.90
CA SER A 151 9.78 2.90 32.61
C SER A 151 9.56 2.74 34.11
N GLN A 152 9.08 1.58 34.57
CA GLN A 152 8.79 1.31 35.99
C GLN A 152 9.81 0.38 36.66
N LYS A 153 10.94 0.07 35.99
CA LYS A 153 11.94 -0.89 36.46
C LYS A 153 12.53 -0.55 37.84
N ASP A 154 12.61 0.74 38.15
CA ASP A 154 13.23 1.24 39.39
C ASP A 154 12.26 1.30 40.58
N LYS A 155 10.95 1.14 40.34
CA LYS A 155 9.96 0.99 41.41
C LYS A 155 9.69 -0.50 41.57
N ALA A 156 9.69 -1.01 42.81
CA ALA A 156 9.36 -2.40 43.10
C ALA A 156 8.07 -2.80 42.35
N LEU A 157 8.21 -3.65 41.33
CA LEU A 157 7.12 -3.99 40.42
C LEU A 157 6.01 -4.62 41.24
N THR A 158 4.84 -3.99 41.30
CA THR A 158 3.69 -4.56 42.00
C THR A 158 3.26 -5.85 41.31
N THR A 159 2.71 -6.81 42.05
CA THR A 159 2.19 -8.09 41.50
C THR A 159 1.20 -7.85 40.35
N MET A 160 0.40 -6.78 40.45
CA MET A 160 -0.51 -6.34 39.39
C MET A 160 0.24 -5.84 38.14
N GLY A 161 1.32 -5.08 38.30
CA GLY A 161 2.16 -4.62 37.19
C GLY A 161 2.79 -5.78 36.41
N LEU A 162 3.26 -6.82 37.12
CA LEU A 162 3.81 -8.03 36.50
C LEU A 162 2.74 -8.81 35.71
N PHE A 163 1.53 -8.91 36.26
CA PHE A 163 0.40 -9.55 35.58
C PHE A 163 0.01 -8.81 34.29
N VAL A 164 -0.10 -7.47 34.34
CA VAL A 164 -0.40 -6.63 33.16
C VAL A 164 0.73 -6.73 32.12
N PHE A 165 1.99 -6.81 32.55
CA PHE A 165 3.13 -7.02 31.67
C PHE A 165 3.06 -8.36 30.93
N MET A 166 2.78 -9.46 31.64
CA MET A 166 2.63 -10.79 31.03
C MET A 166 1.47 -10.84 30.03
N ILE A 167 0.33 -10.25 30.38
CA ILE A 167 -0.81 -10.11 29.46
C ILE A 167 -0.41 -9.31 28.24
N SER A 168 0.30 -8.19 28.40
CA SER A 168 0.74 -7.34 27.29
C SER A 168 1.63 -8.09 26.30
N ILE A 169 2.51 -8.98 26.78
CA ILE A 169 3.32 -9.86 25.91
C ILE A 169 2.42 -10.84 25.14
N GLY A 170 1.55 -11.56 25.84
CA GLY A 170 0.63 -12.52 25.21
C GLY A 170 -0.28 -11.86 24.17
N PHE A 171 -0.82 -10.69 24.51
CA PHE A 171 -1.68 -9.89 23.63
C PHE A 171 -0.91 -9.43 22.39
N THR A 172 0.35 -9.00 22.53
CA THR A 172 1.19 -8.61 21.39
C THR A 172 1.35 -9.76 20.39
N ILE A 173 1.65 -10.97 20.87
CA ILE A 173 1.86 -12.15 20.02
C ILE A 173 0.56 -12.50 19.27
N VAL A 174 -0.56 -12.61 20.01
CA VAL A 174 -1.86 -12.99 19.44
C VAL A 174 -2.33 -11.96 18.41
N TRP A 175 -2.32 -10.67 18.77
CA TRP A 175 -2.79 -9.62 17.86
C TRP A 175 -1.86 -9.37 16.68
N THR A 176 -0.57 -9.62 16.81
CA THR A 176 0.34 -9.63 15.66
C THR A 176 -0.04 -10.74 14.68
N GLY A 177 -0.36 -11.94 15.17
CA GLY A 177 -0.87 -13.04 14.35
C GLY A 177 -2.19 -12.69 13.65
N VAL A 178 -3.15 -12.12 14.38
CA VAL A 178 -4.43 -11.64 13.83
C VAL A 178 -4.21 -10.56 12.77
N PHE A 179 -3.31 -9.60 13.02
CA PHE A 179 -2.97 -8.54 12.08
C PHE A 179 -2.36 -9.09 10.79
N ILE A 180 -1.42 -10.03 10.88
CA ILE A 180 -0.83 -10.69 9.70
C ILE A 180 -1.92 -11.41 8.92
N HIS A 181 -2.76 -12.22 9.59
CA HIS A 181 -3.86 -12.93 8.95
C HIS A 181 -4.82 -11.97 8.23
N TYR A 182 -5.21 -10.87 8.89
CA TYR A 182 -6.08 -9.85 8.34
C TYR A 182 -5.48 -9.15 7.11
N CYS A 183 -4.18 -8.83 7.16
CA CYS A 183 -3.47 -8.23 6.03
C CYS A 183 -3.47 -9.14 4.80
N ILE A 184 -3.30 -10.44 5.00
CA ILE A 184 -3.37 -11.45 3.94
C ILE A 184 -4.79 -11.52 3.38
N SER A 185 -5.81 -11.62 4.25
CA SER A 185 -7.23 -11.69 3.85
C SER A 185 -7.67 -10.53 2.97
N ILE A 186 -7.19 -9.31 3.20
CA ILE A 186 -7.58 -8.10 2.43
C ILE A 186 -6.61 -7.80 1.27
N SER A 187 -5.61 -8.63 1.02
CA SER A 187 -4.59 -8.34 0.00
C SER A 187 -5.13 -8.27 -1.43
N LEU A 188 -6.22 -8.98 -1.75
CA LEU A 188 -6.86 -8.96 -3.08
C LEU A 188 -7.84 -7.80 -3.26
N ALA A 189 -8.33 -7.18 -2.17
CA ALA A 189 -9.34 -6.12 -2.24
C ALA A 189 -8.94 -4.99 -3.19
N LYS A 190 -7.65 -4.63 -3.18
CA LYS A 190 -7.07 -3.66 -4.10
C LYS A 190 -7.31 -4.02 -5.57
N TYR A 191 -7.08 -5.27 -5.96
CA TYR A 191 -7.26 -5.71 -7.35
C TYR A 191 -8.73 -5.78 -7.73
N ILE A 192 -9.61 -6.20 -6.81
CA ILE A 192 -11.06 -6.17 -7.01
C ILE A 192 -11.53 -4.73 -7.30
N MET A 193 -11.03 -3.74 -6.56
CA MET A 193 -11.35 -2.32 -6.77
C MET A 193 -10.70 -1.72 -8.04
N LEU A 194 -9.55 -2.25 -8.48
CA LEU A 194 -8.93 -1.86 -9.76
C LEU A 194 -9.71 -2.39 -10.95
N LEU A 195 -10.28 -3.59 -10.86
CA LEU A 195 -11.12 -4.21 -11.90
C LEU A 195 -12.54 -3.63 -11.93
N ASN A 196 -13.07 -3.24 -10.76
CA ASN A 196 -14.38 -2.63 -10.61
C ASN A 196 -14.32 -1.36 -9.73
N PRO A 197 -14.00 -0.18 -10.30
CA PRO A 197 -13.86 1.08 -9.55
C PRO A 197 -15.19 1.64 -9.00
N ARG A 198 -16.32 1.00 -9.31
CA ARG A 198 -17.64 1.35 -8.75
C ARG A 198 -18.04 0.45 -7.57
N ALA A 199 -17.28 -0.59 -7.28
CA ALA A 199 -17.52 -1.43 -6.11
C ALA A 199 -17.29 -0.62 -4.83
N SER A 200 -18.09 -0.91 -3.79
CA SER A 200 -17.80 -0.37 -2.47
C SER A 200 -16.53 -1.02 -1.92
N VAL A 201 -15.80 -0.28 -1.08
CA VAL A 201 -14.55 -0.80 -0.50
C VAL A 201 -14.82 -1.97 0.44
N PHE A 202 -15.90 -1.91 1.22
CA PHE A 202 -16.27 -2.97 2.16
C PHE A 202 -16.63 -4.27 1.45
N ASP A 203 -17.41 -4.19 0.35
CA ASP A 203 -17.73 -5.38 -0.46
C ASP A 203 -16.46 -5.98 -1.07
N ALA A 204 -15.52 -5.14 -1.52
CA ALA A 204 -14.25 -5.61 -2.06
C ALA A 204 -13.36 -6.27 -0.98
N CYS A 205 -13.39 -5.76 0.26
CA CYS A 205 -12.70 -6.38 1.39
C CYS A 205 -13.33 -7.71 1.79
N ASP A 206 -14.65 -7.79 1.86
CA ASP A 206 -15.40 -9.02 2.19
C ASP A 206 -15.21 -10.10 1.12
N LEU A 207 -15.28 -9.72 -0.16
CA LEU A 207 -14.99 -10.64 -1.26
C LEU A 207 -13.53 -11.10 -1.23
N SER A 208 -12.60 -10.19 -0.91
CA SER A 208 -11.17 -10.53 -0.75
C SER A 208 -10.97 -11.57 0.35
N SER A 209 -11.58 -11.41 1.52
CA SER A 209 -11.44 -12.39 2.61
C SER A 209 -12.01 -13.75 2.20
N LYS A 210 -13.21 -13.79 1.61
CA LYS A 210 -13.84 -15.03 1.14
C LYS A 210 -12.99 -15.78 0.12
N ILE A 211 -12.34 -15.07 -0.80
CA ILE A 211 -11.49 -15.70 -1.83
C ILE A 211 -10.16 -16.20 -1.21
N MET A 212 -9.67 -15.53 -0.17
CA MET A 212 -8.41 -15.83 0.49
C MET A 212 -8.53 -16.94 1.53
N ASP A 213 -9.72 -17.22 2.04
CA ASP A 213 -9.96 -18.29 3.00
C ASP A 213 -9.45 -19.65 2.48
N GLY A 214 -8.57 -20.29 3.26
CA GLY A 214 -7.90 -21.53 2.89
C GLY A 214 -6.69 -21.37 1.96
N LYS A 215 -6.33 -20.16 1.53
CA LYS A 215 -5.22 -19.88 0.60
C LYS A 215 -4.09 -19.05 1.23
N HIS A 216 -4.13 -18.78 2.53
CA HIS A 216 -3.11 -18.01 3.26
C HIS A 216 -1.70 -18.61 3.15
N GLY A 217 -1.57 -19.94 3.21
CA GLY A 217 -0.28 -20.62 3.05
C GLY A 217 0.32 -20.43 1.64
N ARG A 218 -0.54 -20.41 0.62
CA ARG A 218 -0.15 -20.16 -0.77
C ARG A 218 0.36 -18.73 -0.96
N TYR A 219 -0.31 -17.76 -0.33
CA TYR A 219 0.12 -16.36 -0.28
C TYR A 219 1.49 -16.20 0.38
N MET A 220 1.71 -16.81 1.54
CA MET A 220 2.99 -16.73 2.25
C MET A 220 4.13 -17.40 1.45
N SER A 221 3.88 -18.57 0.86
CA SER A 221 4.84 -19.23 -0.03
C SER A 221 5.21 -18.35 -1.24
N PHE A 222 4.24 -17.65 -1.81
CA PHE A 222 4.48 -16.71 -2.90
C PHE A 222 5.37 -15.54 -2.44
N LEU A 223 5.07 -14.90 -1.31
CA LEU A 223 5.89 -13.81 -0.75
C LEU A 223 7.32 -14.25 -0.40
N LEU A 224 7.47 -15.38 0.28
CA LEU A 224 8.78 -15.94 0.64
C LEU A 224 9.64 -16.22 -0.60
N SER A 225 9.02 -16.54 -1.73
CA SER A 225 9.73 -16.74 -3.00
C SER A 225 10.42 -15.46 -3.53
N PHE A 226 10.08 -14.29 -3.00
CA PHE A 226 10.73 -13.01 -3.29
C PHE A 226 11.73 -12.55 -2.22
N ALA A 227 11.83 -13.26 -1.08
CA ALA A 227 12.76 -12.89 -0.01
C ALA A 227 14.22 -12.80 -0.49
N LYS A 228 14.61 -13.64 -1.46
CA LYS A 228 15.95 -13.58 -2.09
C LYS A 228 16.29 -12.26 -2.78
N TYR A 229 15.27 -11.45 -3.10
CA TYR A 229 15.45 -10.14 -3.73
C TYR A 229 15.54 -9.00 -2.70
N LEU A 230 15.36 -9.25 -1.40
CA LEU A 230 15.48 -8.23 -0.35
C LEU A 230 16.85 -7.51 -0.38
N PRO A 231 18.01 -8.20 -0.51
CA PRO A 231 19.29 -7.52 -0.61
C PRO A 231 19.41 -6.63 -1.86
N LEU A 232 18.78 -7.04 -2.97
CA LEU A 232 18.79 -6.29 -4.22
C LEU A 232 17.93 -5.03 -4.15
N ILE A 233 16.88 -4.99 -3.32
CA ILE A 233 16.04 -3.80 -3.11
C ILE A 233 16.82 -2.69 -2.40
N LEU A 234 17.82 -3.04 -1.56
CA LEU A 234 18.69 -2.06 -0.91
C LEU A 234 19.59 -1.33 -1.91
N LEU A 235 19.85 -1.94 -3.06
CA LEU A 235 20.55 -1.30 -4.17
C LEU A 235 19.54 -0.48 -4.98
N PHE A 236 19.82 0.80 -5.21
CA PHE A 236 18.91 1.71 -5.91
C PHE A 236 18.63 1.26 -7.36
N TYR A 237 19.65 0.79 -8.08
CA TYR A 237 19.56 0.48 -9.51
C TYR A 237 18.73 -0.78 -9.83
N PRO A 238 18.87 -1.92 -9.11
CA PRO A 238 18.01 -3.09 -9.32
C PRO A 238 16.51 -2.82 -9.12
N MET A 239 16.13 -1.78 -8.37
CA MET A 239 14.72 -1.45 -8.11
C MET A 239 13.93 -1.22 -9.41
N PHE A 240 14.54 -0.59 -10.42
CA PHE A 240 13.90 -0.31 -11.71
C PHE A 240 13.49 -1.57 -12.49
N ILE A 241 14.16 -2.70 -12.22
CA ILE A 241 13.86 -4.00 -12.84
C ILE A 241 12.96 -4.83 -11.92
N LEU A 242 13.22 -4.79 -10.62
CA LEU A 242 12.53 -5.60 -9.62
C LEU A 242 11.08 -5.17 -9.41
N GLU A 243 10.79 -3.86 -9.36
CA GLU A 243 9.43 -3.37 -9.19
C GLU A 243 8.48 -3.84 -10.29
N PRO A 244 8.74 -3.61 -11.59
CA PRO A 244 7.81 -4.03 -12.64
C PRO A 244 7.67 -5.55 -12.68
N TYR A 245 8.75 -6.29 -12.44
CA TYR A 245 8.71 -7.75 -12.33
C TYR A 245 7.81 -8.23 -11.19
N PHE A 246 7.96 -7.65 -10.00
CA PHE A 246 7.15 -7.97 -8.83
C PHE A 246 5.67 -7.65 -9.07
N LYS A 247 5.37 -6.48 -9.63
CA LYS A 247 3.99 -6.05 -9.95
C LYS A 247 3.31 -7.00 -10.93
N MET A 248 4.01 -7.43 -11.98
CA MET A 248 3.49 -8.39 -12.95
C MET A 248 3.28 -9.78 -12.35
N CYS A 249 4.18 -10.24 -11.48
CA CYS A 249 4.01 -11.49 -10.75
C CYS A 249 2.80 -11.42 -9.82
N TRP A 250 2.58 -10.29 -9.16
CA TRP A 250 1.42 -10.09 -8.30
C TRP A 250 0.11 -10.07 -9.09
N CYS A 251 0.08 -9.43 -10.27
CA CYS A 251 -1.09 -9.49 -11.15
C CYS A 251 -1.41 -10.93 -11.58
N SER A 252 -0.39 -11.70 -11.95
CA SER A 252 -0.56 -13.12 -12.29
C SER A 252 -1.06 -13.96 -11.12
N PHE A 253 -0.57 -13.68 -9.91
CA PHE A 253 -1.00 -14.37 -8.69
C PHE A 253 -2.44 -14.01 -8.32
N ALA A 254 -2.79 -12.73 -8.42
CA ALA A 254 -4.14 -12.24 -8.14
C ALA A 254 -5.16 -12.79 -9.15
N GLU A 255 -4.84 -12.84 -10.45
CA GLU A 255 -5.68 -13.47 -11.48
C GLU A 255 -5.92 -14.95 -11.17
N GLU A 256 -4.88 -15.69 -10.79
CA GLU A 256 -5.01 -17.11 -10.44
C GLU A 256 -5.89 -17.33 -9.20
N LEU A 257 -5.73 -16.50 -8.16
CA LEU A 257 -6.50 -16.62 -6.93
C LEU A 257 -7.97 -16.25 -7.12
N MET A 258 -8.24 -15.20 -7.90
CA MET A 258 -9.60 -14.71 -8.16
C MET A 258 -10.33 -15.57 -9.19
N GLY A 259 -9.64 -16.20 -10.15
CA GLY A 259 -10.25 -17.08 -11.14
C GLY A 259 -11.40 -16.40 -11.89
N SER A 260 -12.62 -16.92 -11.73
CA SER A 260 -13.84 -16.36 -12.34
C SER A 260 -14.19 -14.95 -11.87
N TYR A 261 -13.69 -14.50 -10.72
CA TYR A 261 -13.90 -13.15 -10.20
C TYR A 261 -12.99 -12.10 -10.86
N TRP A 262 -12.03 -12.50 -11.71
CA TRP A 262 -11.19 -11.59 -12.48
C TRP A 262 -11.96 -11.00 -13.68
N LEU A 263 -12.99 -10.20 -13.38
CA LEU A 263 -13.85 -9.55 -14.38
C LEU A 263 -13.56 -8.06 -14.44
N ASP A 264 -12.87 -7.64 -15.49
CA ASP A 264 -12.46 -6.25 -15.66
C ASP A 264 -13.56 -5.42 -16.33
N LYS A 265 -14.12 -4.46 -15.59
CA LYS A 265 -15.19 -3.57 -16.07
C LYS A 265 -14.66 -2.30 -16.73
N TYR A 266 -13.35 -2.02 -16.59
CA TYR A 266 -12.73 -0.81 -17.13
C TYR A 266 -12.87 -0.65 -18.66
N PRO A 267 -12.65 -1.68 -19.49
CA PRO A 267 -12.81 -1.57 -20.94
C PRO A 267 -14.22 -1.16 -21.35
N ALA A 268 -15.25 -1.73 -20.72
CA ALA A 268 -16.63 -1.38 -21.01
C ALA A 268 -16.94 0.08 -20.64
N MET A 269 -16.32 0.62 -19.59
CA MET A 269 -16.45 2.03 -19.23
C MET A 269 -15.74 2.94 -20.26
N ILE A 270 -14.54 2.58 -20.71
CA ILE A 270 -13.81 3.32 -21.74
C ILE A 270 -14.59 3.31 -23.06
N GLN A 271 -15.13 2.16 -23.48
CA GLN A 271 -15.94 2.04 -24.69
C GLN A 271 -17.19 2.92 -24.62
N ARG A 272 -17.90 2.95 -23.48
CA ARG A 272 -19.05 3.84 -23.27
C ARG A 272 -18.62 5.30 -23.32
N TRP A 273 -17.52 5.66 -22.67
CA TRP A 273 -17.00 7.03 -22.72
C TRP A 273 -16.65 7.45 -24.14
N ASN A 274 -15.93 6.62 -24.90
CA ASN A 274 -15.60 6.90 -26.30
C ASN A 274 -16.85 7.05 -27.20
N LYS A 275 -17.96 6.38 -26.86
CA LYS A 275 -19.23 6.51 -27.59
C LYS A 275 -19.91 7.87 -27.35
N TYR A 276 -19.82 8.42 -26.15
CA TYR A 276 -20.47 9.68 -25.76
C TYR A 276 -19.53 10.90 -25.81
N ALA A 277 -18.23 10.68 -26.01
CA ALA A 277 -17.22 11.74 -26.16
C ALA A 277 -17.08 12.24 -27.61
N LYS A 278 -17.79 11.60 -28.56
CA LYS A 278 -18.03 12.11 -29.92
C LYS A 278 -19.39 12.80 -29.94
#